data_AF-A0A924K8J6-F1
#
_entry.id   AF-A0A924K8J6-F1
#
_cell.length_a   1.000
_cell.length_b   1.000
_cell.length_c   1.000
_cell.angle_alpha   90.00
_cell.angle_beta   90.00
_cell.angle_gamma   90.00
#
_symmetry.space_group_name_H-M   'P 1'
#
loop_
_entity.id
_entity.type
_entity.pdbx_description
1 polymer ?
#
loop_
_entity_poly.entity_id
_entity_poly.type
_entity_poly.pdbx_seq_one_letter_code
_entity_poly.pdbx_strand_id
1 'polypeptide(L)'
;MHFLQTDKHTRRAFLRRSGQLAVAGTALPFALNLAAFGEAAAFNATDYKALVCVFLYGGNDYANTVVNYDDTSYNFYSGIRGGNAGQAAGGIALAKSDLLGTLLDPTAALPGGLQYALHPSM
;
A
#
# COMPACT_ATOMS: atom_id res chain seq x y z
N MET A 1 35.99 -39.68 7.55
CA MET A 1 34.54 -39.89 7.72
C MET A 1 33.85 -38.53 7.54
N HIS A 2 33.05 -38.36 6.49
CA HIS A 2 32.35 -37.10 6.23
C HIS A 2 30.98 -37.16 6.91
N PHE A 3 30.84 -36.53 8.07
CA PHE A 3 29.57 -36.49 8.78
C PHE A 3 28.57 -35.61 8.03
N LEU A 4 27.42 -36.19 7.67
CA LEU A 4 26.31 -35.43 7.11
C LEU A 4 25.81 -34.43 8.16
N GLN A 5 25.88 -33.13 7.86
CA GLN A 5 25.40 -32.06 8.73
C GLN A 5 23.88 -31.97 8.65
N THR A 6 23.19 -32.86 9.37
CA THR A 6 21.72 -33.03 9.31
C THR A 6 20.95 -31.75 9.67
N ASP A 7 21.54 -30.89 10.50
CA ASP A 7 21.02 -29.56 10.85
C ASP A 7 20.87 -28.64 9.63
N LYS A 8 21.76 -28.76 8.65
CA LYS A 8 21.76 -27.97 7.40
C LYS A 8 20.77 -28.50 6.35
N HIS A 9 20.22 -29.70 6.55
CA HIS A 9 19.28 -30.37 5.66
C HIS A 9 17.87 -30.52 6.27
N THR A 10 17.52 -29.70 7.26
CA THR A 10 16.17 -29.70 7.83
C THR A 10 15.18 -28.92 6.96
N ARG A 11 13.89 -29.31 7.00
CA ARG A 11 12.80 -28.56 6.32
C ARG A 11 12.78 -27.08 6.72
N ARG A 12 13.09 -26.77 7.98
CA ARG A 12 13.17 -25.39 8.48
C ARG A 12 14.38 -24.64 7.90
N ALA A 13 15.54 -25.28 7.78
CA ALA A 13 16.72 -24.69 7.15
C ALA A 13 16.48 -24.42 5.65
N PHE A 14 15.79 -25.34 4.96
CA PHE A 14 15.36 -25.14 3.58
C PHE A 14 14.44 -23.92 3.45
N LEU A 15 13.34 -23.85 4.22
CA LEU A 15 12.41 -22.72 4.18
C LEU A 15 13.07 -21.37 4.51
N ARG A 16 14.01 -21.33 5.47
CA ARG A 16 14.77 -20.11 5.78
C ARG A 16 15.64 -19.65 4.61
N ARG A 17 16.36 -20.58 3.96
CA ARG A 17 17.22 -20.25 2.80
C ARG A 17 16.39 -19.89 1.56
N SER A 18 15.31 -20.61 1.29
CA SER A 18 14.39 -20.31 0.20
C SER A 18 13.69 -18.96 0.41
N GLY A 19 13.31 -18.62 1.64
CA GLY A 19 12.75 -17.31 1.98
C GLY A 19 13.76 -16.17 1.78
N GLN A 20 15.01 -16.35 2.22
CA GLN A 20 16.09 -15.37 2.01
C GLN A 20 16.37 -15.15 0.50
N LEU A 21 16.39 -16.23 -0.28
CA LEU A 21 16.61 -16.15 -1.73
C LEU A 21 15.40 -15.55 -2.48
N ALA A 22 14.18 -15.85 -2.04
CA ALA A 22 12.96 -15.28 -2.63
C ALA A 22 12.88 -13.76 -2.44
N VAL A 23 13.24 -13.27 -1.24
CA VAL A 23 13.28 -11.82 -0.95
C VAL A 23 14.33 -11.10 -1.80
N ALA A 24 15.51 -11.70 -2.00
CA ALA A 24 16.53 -11.14 -2.89
C ALA A 24 16.13 -11.19 -4.38
N GLY A 25 15.46 -12.26 -4.82
CA GLY A 25 15.11 -12.48 -6.23
C GLY A 25 13.99 -11.58 -6.75
N THR A 26 13.03 -11.17 -5.92
CA THR A 26 11.89 -10.34 -6.38
C THR A 26 12.13 -8.85 -6.20
N ALA A 27 12.89 -8.42 -5.21
CA ALA A 27 13.11 -7.00 -4.92
C ALA A 27 14.23 -6.36 -5.75
N LEU A 28 15.29 -7.12 -6.08
CA LEU A 28 16.46 -6.58 -6.79
C LEU A 28 16.15 -6.13 -8.23
N PRO A 29 15.42 -6.91 -9.06
CA PRO A 29 15.08 -6.46 -10.41
C PRO A 29 14.17 -5.22 -10.39
N PHE A 30 13.22 -5.16 -9.44
CA PHE A 30 12.33 -4.01 -9.29
C PHE A 30 13.09 -2.75 -8.86
N ALA A 31 13.99 -2.87 -7.89
CA ALA A 31 14.82 -1.75 -7.42
C ALA A 31 15.76 -1.22 -8.53
N LEU A 32 16.37 -2.10 -9.33
CA LEU A 32 17.22 -1.70 -10.46
C LEU A 32 16.44 -1.03 -11.59
N ASN A 33 15.26 -1.56 -11.94
CA ASN A 33 14.40 -0.92 -12.93
C ASN A 33 13.91 0.46 -12.44
N LEU A 34 13.55 0.59 -11.16
CA LEU A 34 13.11 1.87 -10.60
C LEU A 34 14.24 2.90 -10.50
N ALA A 35 15.47 2.48 -10.19
CA ALA A 35 16.65 3.33 -10.24
C ALA A 35 16.93 3.87 -11.65
N ALA A 36 16.70 3.05 -12.69
CA ALA A 36 16.84 3.47 -14.09
C ALA A 36 15.76 4.48 -14.53
N PHE A 37 14.52 4.38 -14.03
CA PHE A 37 13.48 5.38 -14.28
C PHE A 37 13.80 6.75 -13.67
N GLY A 38 14.59 6.79 -12.59
CA GLY A 38 15.02 8.03 -11.94
C GLY A 38 15.89 8.94 -12.83
N GLU A 39 16.68 8.36 -13.74
CA GLU A 39 17.60 9.08 -14.62
C GLU A 39 16.87 9.65 -15.85
N ALA A 40 15.88 8.93 -16.39
CA ALA A 40 15.14 9.33 -17.58
C ALA A 40 14.22 10.56 -17.40
N ALA A 41 13.73 10.85 -16.19
CA ALA A 41 12.80 11.95 -15.94
C ALA A 41 13.44 13.35 -15.90
N ALA A 42 14.78 13.44 -15.88
CA ALA A 42 15.51 14.68 -15.70
C ALA A 42 15.90 15.40 -17.01
N PHE A 43 15.61 14.80 -18.18
CA PHE A 43 16.26 15.20 -19.44
C PHE A 43 15.89 16.59 -19.98
N ASN A 44 14.73 17.18 -19.60
CA ASN A 44 14.22 18.43 -20.19
C ASN A 44 13.76 19.52 -19.20
N ALA A 45 14.07 19.42 -17.90
CA ALA A 45 13.65 20.42 -16.92
C ALA A 45 14.73 21.50 -16.71
N THR A 46 14.36 22.78 -16.90
CA THR A 46 15.24 23.93 -16.62
C THR A 46 15.21 24.37 -15.14
N ASP A 47 14.31 23.78 -14.36
CA ASP A 47 14.14 23.97 -12.92
C ASP A 47 14.60 22.73 -12.12
N TYR A 48 14.92 22.91 -10.84
CA TYR A 48 15.34 21.80 -9.98
C TYR A 48 14.19 20.80 -9.80
N LYS A 49 14.38 19.59 -10.32
CA LYS A 49 13.47 18.45 -10.10
C LYS A 49 14.25 17.30 -9.47
N ALA A 50 13.79 16.87 -8.30
CA ALA A 50 14.27 15.67 -7.64
C ALA A 50 13.15 14.63 -7.61
N LEU A 51 13.45 13.41 -8.03
CA LEU A 51 12.56 12.26 -7.83
C LEU A 51 12.85 11.65 -6.46
N VAL A 52 11.82 11.57 -5.62
CA VAL A 52 11.89 10.93 -4.30
C VAL A 52 11.22 9.56 -4.41
N CYS A 53 12.03 8.50 -4.46
CA CYS A 53 11.52 7.13 -4.42
C CYS A 53 11.31 6.70 -2.95
N VAL A 54 10.04 6.60 -2.53
CA VAL A 54 9.68 6.08 -1.21
C VAL A 54 9.50 4.57 -1.30
N PHE A 55 10.46 3.84 -0.73
CA PHE A 55 10.40 2.38 -0.64
C PHE A 55 9.75 1.98 0.69
N LEU A 56 8.50 1.54 0.64
CA LEU A 56 7.81 1.00 1.82
C LEU A 56 8.17 -0.48 1.98
N TYR A 57 8.69 -0.86 3.14
CA TYR A 57 8.93 -2.27 3.52
C TYR A 57 7.61 -2.97 3.91
N GLY A 58 6.62 -2.87 3.04
CA GLY A 58 5.23 -3.32 3.22
C GLY A 58 4.35 -2.85 2.06
N GLY A 59 3.07 -3.23 2.07
CA GLY A 59 2.08 -2.71 1.12
C GLY A 59 1.43 -1.41 1.63
N ASN A 60 1.01 -0.55 0.71
CA ASN A 60 0.06 0.53 1.00
C ASN A 60 -1.32 0.08 0.54
N ASP A 61 -2.29 0.06 1.46
CA ASP A 61 -3.69 -0.10 1.13
C ASP A 61 -4.28 1.24 0.70
N TYR A 62 -4.26 1.49 -0.61
CA TYR A 62 -4.67 2.77 -1.17
C TYR A 62 -6.12 3.13 -0.80
N ALA A 63 -7.00 2.12 -0.70
CA ALA A 63 -8.43 2.32 -0.44
C ALA A 63 -8.71 2.67 1.03
N ASN A 64 -7.78 2.41 1.95
CA ASN A 64 -7.83 2.93 3.32
C ASN A 64 -7.06 4.25 3.48
N THR A 65 -6.16 4.58 2.55
CA THR A 65 -5.43 5.86 2.55
C THR A 65 -6.36 7.00 2.18
N VAL A 66 -7.07 6.88 1.06
CA VAL A 66 -8.11 7.84 0.64
C VAL A 66 -9.41 7.09 0.50
N VAL A 67 -10.36 7.38 1.39
CA VAL A 67 -11.60 6.61 1.56
C VAL A 67 -12.76 7.40 1.00
N ASN A 68 -13.61 6.75 0.19
CA ASN A 68 -14.88 7.32 -0.25
C ASN A 68 -15.78 7.58 0.95
N TYR A 69 -16.37 8.77 1.04
CA TYR A 69 -17.17 9.18 2.18
C TYR A 69 -18.65 9.42 1.84
N ASP A 70 -19.03 9.72 0.60
CA ASP A 70 -20.44 9.79 0.24
C ASP A 70 -21.13 8.43 0.48
N ASP A 71 -22.41 8.43 0.88
CA ASP A 71 -23.07 7.20 1.33
C ASP A 71 -23.05 6.08 0.31
N THR A 72 -23.33 6.41 -0.95
CA THR A 72 -23.37 5.43 -2.04
C THR A 72 -22.01 4.77 -2.23
N SER A 73 -20.94 5.56 -2.39
CA SER A 73 -19.60 5.04 -2.64
C SER A 73 -18.97 4.38 -1.41
N TYR A 74 -19.21 4.94 -0.21
CA TYR A 74 -18.78 4.33 1.04
C TYR A 74 -19.45 2.96 1.24
N ASN A 75 -20.74 2.81 0.93
CA ASN A 75 -21.43 1.53 1.08
C ASN A 75 -20.85 0.46 0.14
N PHE A 76 -20.43 0.84 -1.08
CA PHE A 76 -19.68 -0.06 -1.95
C PHE A 76 -18.34 -0.45 -1.34
N TYR A 77 -17.52 0.54 -0.92
CA TYR A 77 -16.25 0.33 -0.24
C TYR A 77 -16.38 -0.61 0.97
N SER A 78 -17.39 -0.37 1.81
CA SER A 78 -17.66 -1.16 3.01
C SER A 78 -18.06 -2.59 2.65
N GLY A 79 -18.97 -2.77 1.69
CA GLY A 79 -19.44 -4.08 1.24
C GLY A 79 -18.33 -4.97 0.67
N ILE A 80 -17.47 -4.43 -0.20
CA ILE A 80 -16.35 -5.20 -0.79
C ILE A 80 -15.25 -5.52 0.24
N ARG A 81 -15.20 -4.80 1.36
CA ARG A 81 -14.15 -4.92 2.39
C ARG A 81 -14.61 -5.58 3.70
N GLY A 82 -15.85 -6.09 3.72
CA GLY A 82 -16.41 -6.82 4.86
C GLY A 82 -16.85 -5.93 6.01
N GLY A 83 -17.20 -4.67 5.74
CA GLY A 83 -17.74 -3.76 6.74
C GLY A 83 -19.11 -4.21 7.27
N ASN A 84 -19.43 -3.75 8.47
CA ASN A 84 -20.64 -4.14 9.17
C ASN A 84 -21.84 -3.26 8.79
N ALA A 85 -23.04 -3.73 9.14
CA ALA A 85 -24.27 -2.97 8.93
C ALA A 85 -24.19 -1.58 9.61
N GLY A 86 -24.86 -0.60 9.02
CA GLY A 86 -24.86 0.78 9.56
C GLY A 86 -23.52 1.51 9.40
N GLN A 87 -22.72 1.15 8.39
CA GLN A 87 -21.44 1.80 8.10
C GLN A 87 -20.42 1.69 9.25
N ALA A 88 -20.57 0.64 10.05
CA ALA A 88 -19.65 0.31 11.12
C ALA A 88 -18.41 -0.42 10.58
N ALA A 89 -17.30 -0.29 11.30
CA ALA A 89 -16.06 -1.00 10.97
C ALA A 89 -16.31 -2.52 10.93
N GLY A 90 -15.65 -3.20 10.01
CA GLY A 90 -15.72 -4.66 9.83
C GLY A 90 -14.74 -5.12 8.77
N GLY A 91 -14.23 -6.35 8.89
CA GLY A 91 -13.17 -6.84 8.00
C GLY A 91 -11.96 -5.90 7.98
N ILE A 92 -11.71 -5.29 6.82
CA ILE A 92 -10.68 -4.24 6.63
C ILE A 92 -11.27 -2.88 6.26
N ALA A 93 -12.59 -2.70 6.39
CA ALA A 93 -13.29 -1.44 6.21
C ALA A 93 -13.24 -0.61 7.51
N LEU A 94 -12.91 0.68 7.37
CA LEU A 94 -12.97 1.67 8.46
C LEU A 94 -14.41 2.10 8.72
N ALA A 95 -14.81 2.37 9.96
CA ALA A 95 -16.14 2.92 10.24
C ALA A 95 -16.27 4.32 9.65
N LYS A 96 -17.43 4.65 9.07
CA LYS A 96 -17.65 5.96 8.47
C LYS A 96 -17.53 7.10 9.49
N SER A 97 -17.96 6.85 10.73
CA SER A 97 -17.84 7.78 11.85
C SER A 97 -16.39 8.18 12.14
N ASP A 98 -15.44 7.26 11.94
CA ASP A 98 -14.03 7.50 12.26
C ASP A 98 -13.37 8.41 11.23
N LEU A 99 -13.96 8.54 10.05
CA LEU A 99 -13.49 9.37 8.94
C LEU A 99 -13.95 10.84 9.03
N LEU A 100 -14.86 11.17 9.95
CA LEU A 100 -15.42 12.52 10.07
C LEU A 100 -14.34 13.59 10.31
N GLY A 101 -13.31 13.26 11.11
CA GLY A 101 -12.22 14.19 11.44
C GLY A 101 -11.23 14.45 10.30
N THR A 102 -11.29 13.64 9.24
CA THR A 102 -10.36 13.68 8.10
C THR A 102 -11.09 13.89 6.77
N LEU A 103 -12.35 14.34 6.83
CA LEU A 103 -13.14 14.67 5.65
C LEU A 103 -12.45 15.78 4.85
N LEU A 104 -12.26 15.55 3.55
CA LEU A 104 -11.65 16.52 2.66
C LEU A 104 -12.64 17.62 2.30
N ASP A 105 -12.18 18.87 2.37
CA ASP A 105 -12.91 20.07 1.98
C ASP A 105 -12.26 20.71 0.75
N PRO A 106 -12.59 20.25 -0.47
CA PRO A 106 -12.01 20.77 -1.69
C PRO A 106 -12.60 22.12 -2.06
N THR A 107 -11.77 23.03 -2.57
CA THR A 107 -12.20 24.36 -3.04
C THR A 107 -13.15 24.32 -4.23
N ALA A 108 -13.19 23.20 -4.95
CA ALA A 108 -14.17 22.91 -5.99
C ALA A 108 -14.87 21.59 -5.67
N ALA A 109 -16.21 21.60 -5.70
CA ALA A 109 -17.00 20.40 -5.47
C ALA A 109 -16.67 19.32 -6.50
N LEU A 110 -16.53 18.08 -6.03
CA LEU A 110 -16.28 16.96 -6.94
C LEU A 110 -17.55 16.63 -7.75
N PRO A 111 -17.37 16.13 -9.00
CA PRO A 111 -18.49 15.69 -9.82
C PRO A 111 -19.37 14.67 -9.08
N GLY A 112 -20.68 14.81 -9.24
CA GLY A 112 -21.64 13.87 -8.64
C GLY A 112 -21.76 13.93 -7.11
N GLY A 113 -21.18 14.95 -6.45
CA GLY A 113 -21.23 15.07 -5.00
C GLY A 113 -20.33 14.08 -4.25
N LEU A 114 -19.33 13.54 -4.95
CA LEU A 114 -18.34 12.64 -4.35
C LEU A 114 -17.63 13.32 -3.19
N GLN A 115 -17.41 12.56 -2.12
CA GLN A 115 -16.67 13.03 -0.96
C GLN A 115 -15.60 11.99 -0.62
N TYR A 116 -14.48 12.48 -0.09
CA TYR A 116 -13.38 11.64 0.35
C TYR A 116 -12.93 12.06 1.74
N ALA A 117 -12.37 11.12 2.48
CA ALA A 117 -11.69 11.35 3.74
C ALA A 117 -10.35 10.63 3.76
N LEU A 118 -9.41 11.12 4.56
CA LEU A 118 -8.13 10.45 4.78
C LEU A 118 -8.24 9.38 5.88
N HIS A 119 -7.30 8.44 5.90
CA HIS A 119 -7.17 7.52 7.04
C HIS A 119 -7.08 8.31 8.36
N PRO A 120 -7.79 7.92 9.43
CA PRO A 120 -7.78 8.65 10.72
C PRO A 120 -6.42 8.73 11.43
N SER A 121 -5.43 7.96 10.95
CA SER A 121 -4.07 7.90 11.52
C SER A 121 -3.01 8.50 10.60
N MET A 122 -3.42 9.26 9.57
CA MET A 122 -2.48 10.08 8.79
C MET A 122 -2.14 11.39 9.49
#